data_AF-A0A380JWD9-F1
#
_entry.id   AF-A0A380JWD9-F1
#
_cell.length_a   1.000
_cell.length_b   1.000
_cell.length_c   1.000
_cell.angle_alpha   90.00
_cell.angle_beta   90.00
_cell.angle_gamma   90.00
#
_symmetry.space_group_name_H-M   'P 1'
#
loop_
_entity.id
_entity.type
_entity.pdbx_description
1 polymer ?
#
loop_
_entity_poly.entity_id
_entity_poly.type
_entity_poly.pdbx_seq_one_letter_code
_entity_poly.pdbx_strand_id
1 'polypeptide(L)'
;MGANTIRSTHNPSSPKLRQLANQLGFFVIEEAFDTWTYAKNGNVNDLSRYFHQAVGEENAAHLKRVNSQATSWAQYSTEAMVWSAKHNPSVLMWSVGNELIEGFSADVSHYPDVMRSICQWLAAIDTSKPITFGDNKLKESDFYWNKQAAQMAELLSQLESPQGVVGLNYANGEDYDRLHQQHSHWIIYGSETASAINSRSYYQKTKKIVHDTYGLTSYDHATVDWGAVASQAWYDTITRDFVAGECVWTGFDYLGEPTPWNKIDSGAADTWPSPKNAYFGILDTAGFPKDSYYFYQSQWANNQTTLHLLQAWREDCLYLDEQGLVEVVVYSNATSVQLLFEDEQGGLKNYGTKAFDTMTTPVEHAYQLYQGDDASKTPHENLYLTWRIPYQKGLLRAVAYDASGKQIQKTSGHFQVRTYGAVAQLTWQAFEAPIETVQELLYLELSLLDKAGELVSHAQELIRIEVEGPAQLLALDNGNPVDHTLYHLSSRQTYGGKLLVILALTG
;
A
#
# COMPACT_ATOMS: atom_id res chain seq x y z
N MET A 1 5.29 -4.39 -9.14
CA MET A 1 5.15 -3.00 -8.65
C MET A 1 6.47 -2.25 -8.73
N GLY A 2 7.61 -2.80 -8.32
CA GLY A 2 8.87 -2.05 -8.22
C GLY A 2 9.25 -1.69 -6.78
N ALA A 3 8.37 -2.00 -5.82
CA ALA A 3 8.73 -1.96 -4.40
C ALA A 3 9.93 -2.87 -4.10
N ASN A 4 10.78 -2.43 -3.18
CA ASN A 4 11.99 -3.13 -2.76
C ASN A 4 12.09 -3.31 -1.24
N THR A 5 11.15 -2.76 -0.47
CA THR A 5 11.16 -2.75 1.00
C THR A 5 9.77 -3.04 1.54
N ILE A 6 9.70 -3.80 2.64
CA ILE A 6 8.46 -4.11 3.38
C ILE A 6 8.68 -3.72 4.85
N ARG A 7 7.81 -2.89 5.41
CA ARG A 7 7.70 -2.70 6.86
C ARG A 7 6.66 -3.68 7.41
N SER A 8 7.01 -4.46 8.44
CA SER A 8 6.10 -5.46 9.03
C SER A 8 5.16 -4.81 10.05
N THR A 9 4.24 -3.97 9.57
CA THR A 9 3.36 -3.19 10.43
C THR A 9 2.30 -4.07 11.14
N HIS A 10 2.15 -4.03 12.46
CA HIS A 10 3.03 -3.46 13.49
C HIS A 10 3.50 -4.56 14.45
N ASN A 11 4.03 -5.63 13.88
CA ASN A 11 4.43 -6.83 14.62
C ASN A 11 5.50 -7.63 13.85
N PRO A 12 6.23 -8.52 14.55
CA PRO A 12 7.23 -9.37 13.92
C PRO A 12 6.60 -10.15 12.75
N SER A 13 7.30 -10.19 11.64
CA SER A 13 6.89 -10.90 10.45
C SER A 13 6.98 -12.41 10.62
N SER A 14 6.33 -13.15 9.72
CA SER A 14 6.50 -14.61 9.69
C SER A 14 7.89 -14.99 9.17
N PRO A 15 8.48 -16.11 9.61
CA PRO A 15 9.71 -16.63 9.02
C PRO A 15 9.62 -16.84 7.51
N LYS A 16 8.43 -17.17 6.99
CA LYS A 16 8.17 -17.35 5.56
C LYS A 16 8.29 -16.04 4.78
N LEU A 17 7.80 -14.92 5.32
CA LEU A 17 7.96 -13.60 4.70
C LEU A 17 9.45 -13.26 4.58
N ARG A 18 10.22 -13.41 5.66
CA ARG A 18 11.67 -13.12 5.64
C ARG A 18 12.43 -14.08 4.72
N GLN A 19 12.03 -15.34 4.62
CA GLN A 19 12.62 -16.28 3.67
C GLN A 19 12.38 -15.83 2.23
N LEU A 20 11.14 -15.43 1.89
CA LEU A 20 10.83 -14.91 0.56
C LEU A 20 11.57 -13.60 0.29
N ALA A 21 11.63 -12.69 1.25
CA ALA A 21 12.38 -11.45 1.11
C ALA A 21 13.87 -11.69 0.85
N ASN A 22 14.50 -12.63 1.57
CA ASN A 22 15.88 -13.06 1.29
C ASN A 22 16.06 -13.59 -0.14
N GLN A 23 15.09 -14.36 -0.65
CA GLN A 23 15.17 -14.98 -1.98
C GLN A 23 14.92 -13.98 -3.10
N LEU A 24 13.97 -13.06 -2.91
CA LEU A 24 13.53 -12.09 -3.91
C LEU A 24 14.32 -10.78 -3.86
N GLY A 25 15.19 -10.59 -2.85
CA GLY A 25 16.00 -9.38 -2.70
C GLY A 25 15.19 -8.18 -2.18
N PHE A 26 14.20 -8.41 -1.32
CA PHE A 26 13.50 -7.35 -0.61
C PHE A 26 14.20 -7.01 0.71
N PHE A 27 14.18 -5.73 1.08
CA PHE A 27 14.47 -5.30 2.44
C PHE A 27 13.23 -5.46 3.34
N VAL A 28 13.46 -5.74 4.61
CA VAL A 28 12.43 -5.83 5.64
C VAL A 28 12.79 -4.91 6.80
N ILE A 29 11.89 -4.00 7.15
CA ILE A 29 11.91 -3.26 8.42
C ILE A 29 11.05 -4.09 9.38
N GLU A 30 11.71 -4.81 10.28
CA GLU A 30 11.03 -5.73 11.20
C GLU A 30 10.59 -4.94 12.44
N GLU A 31 9.29 -4.88 12.69
CA GLU A 31 8.71 -4.07 13.75
C GLU A 31 8.22 -4.89 14.94
N ALA A 32 8.58 -4.46 16.15
CA ALA A 32 8.28 -5.22 17.36
C ALA A 32 6.85 -4.97 17.88
N PHE A 33 6.37 -3.72 17.83
CA PHE A 33 5.24 -3.28 18.62
C PHE A 33 4.37 -2.24 17.90
N ASP A 34 3.05 -2.35 18.06
CA ASP A 34 2.10 -1.27 17.81
C ASP A 34 1.98 -0.34 19.02
N THR A 35 1.97 -0.90 20.22
CA THR A 35 1.89 -0.12 21.46
C THR A 35 2.89 -0.60 22.50
N TRP A 36 3.22 0.30 23.42
CA TRP A 36 4.00 -0.01 24.62
C TRP A 36 3.11 -0.13 25.85
N THR A 37 3.08 0.90 26.71
CA THR A 37 2.60 0.77 28.08
C THR A 37 1.12 1.06 28.24
N TYR A 38 0.46 1.56 27.19
CA TYR A 38 -0.94 1.97 27.20
C TYR A 38 -1.71 1.35 26.04
N ALA A 39 -2.95 0.96 26.29
CA ALA A 39 -3.80 0.40 25.24
C ALA A 39 -4.24 1.49 24.27
N LYS A 40 -4.23 1.19 22.97
CA LYS A 40 -4.76 2.11 21.94
C LYS A 40 -6.25 1.87 21.73
N ASN A 41 -7.02 2.91 21.39
CA ASN A 41 -8.39 2.82 20.89
C ASN A 41 -9.37 2.09 21.83
N GLY A 42 -9.09 2.06 23.14
CA GLY A 42 -9.89 1.32 24.12
C GLY A 42 -9.68 -0.20 24.10
N ASN A 43 -8.69 -0.71 23.36
CA ASN A 43 -8.37 -2.14 23.25
C ASN A 43 -7.66 -2.68 24.51
N VAL A 44 -8.37 -2.74 25.64
CA VAL A 44 -7.82 -3.11 26.96
C VAL A 44 -7.19 -4.53 27.04
N ASN A 45 -7.32 -5.32 25.98
CA ASN A 45 -6.74 -6.67 25.86
C ASN A 45 -5.58 -6.75 24.86
N ASP A 46 -5.09 -5.63 24.36
CA ASP A 46 -3.89 -5.60 23.53
C ASP A 46 -2.61 -5.92 24.35
N LEU A 47 -1.46 -5.89 23.67
CA LEU A 47 -0.17 -6.24 24.28
C LEU A 47 0.22 -5.33 25.46
N SER A 48 -0.29 -4.10 25.52
CA SER A 48 0.07 -3.13 26.57
C SER A 48 -0.22 -3.65 27.97
N ARG A 49 -1.28 -4.47 28.09
CA ARG A 49 -1.66 -5.15 29.33
C ARG A 49 -0.52 -5.98 29.90
N TYR A 50 0.31 -6.57 29.05
CA TYR A 50 1.39 -7.49 29.44
C TYR A 50 2.77 -6.86 29.37
N PHE A 51 2.93 -5.70 28.73
CA PHE A 51 4.22 -5.10 28.36
C PHE A 51 5.26 -5.10 29.49
N HIS A 52 4.87 -4.65 30.69
CA HIS A 52 5.75 -4.61 31.88
C HIS A 52 5.69 -5.85 32.76
N GLN A 53 4.74 -6.76 32.53
CA GLN A 53 4.62 -7.95 33.36
C GLN A 53 5.82 -8.86 33.13
N ALA A 54 6.34 -9.44 34.22
CA ALA A 54 7.34 -10.50 34.12
C ALA A 54 6.74 -11.70 33.38
N VAL A 55 7.54 -12.36 32.56
CA VAL A 55 7.15 -13.61 31.86
C VAL A 55 6.70 -14.67 32.89
N GLY A 56 7.36 -14.72 34.05
CA GLY A 56 7.07 -15.67 35.11
C GLY A 56 7.69 -17.05 34.89
N GLU A 57 7.91 -17.80 35.97
CA GLU A 57 8.61 -19.09 35.93
C GLU A 57 7.91 -20.14 35.06
N GLU A 58 6.57 -20.21 35.15
CA GLU A 58 5.76 -21.17 34.41
C GLU A 58 5.91 -20.99 32.90
N ASN A 59 5.75 -19.76 32.41
CA ASN A 59 5.93 -19.48 30.98
C ASN A 59 7.40 -19.65 30.56
N ALA A 60 8.35 -19.25 31.41
CA ALA A 60 9.77 -19.38 31.12
C ALA A 60 10.19 -20.84 30.86
N ALA A 61 9.51 -21.83 31.46
CA ALA A 61 9.75 -23.24 31.19
C ALA A 61 9.43 -23.67 29.74
N HIS A 62 8.59 -22.90 29.03
CA HIS A 62 8.15 -23.17 27.66
C HIS A 62 8.83 -22.27 26.62
N LEU A 63 9.59 -21.27 27.06
CA LEU A 63 10.21 -20.26 26.20
C LEU A 63 11.73 -20.41 26.20
N LYS A 64 12.36 -20.07 25.08
CA LYS A 64 13.82 -20.07 24.97
C LYS A 64 14.35 -18.70 25.31
N ARG A 65 15.53 -18.62 25.93
CA ARG A 65 16.27 -17.36 26.16
C ARG A 65 15.58 -16.39 27.15
N VAL A 66 14.78 -16.91 28.09
CA VAL A 66 14.37 -16.13 29.26
C VAL A 66 15.52 -16.13 30.26
N ASN A 67 16.26 -15.02 30.32
CA ASN A 67 17.54 -14.94 31.02
C ASN A 67 17.40 -14.65 32.53
N SER A 68 16.24 -14.17 32.97
CA SER A 68 15.95 -13.84 34.37
C SER A 68 14.45 -13.97 34.67
N GLN A 69 14.11 -14.24 35.93
CA GLN A 69 12.71 -14.17 36.39
C GLN A 69 12.13 -12.75 36.30
N ALA A 70 12.99 -11.73 36.21
CA ALA A 70 12.59 -10.34 36.02
C ALA A 70 12.39 -9.94 34.54
N THR A 71 12.67 -10.83 33.58
CA THR A 71 12.47 -10.55 32.15
C THR A 71 11.00 -10.23 31.90
N SER A 72 10.72 -9.02 31.43
CA SER A 72 9.37 -8.60 31.06
C SER A 72 8.97 -9.17 29.71
N TRP A 73 7.66 -9.19 29.42
CA TRP A 73 7.18 -9.55 28.09
C TRP A 73 7.70 -8.61 27.00
N ALA A 74 7.85 -7.31 27.27
CA ALA A 74 8.47 -6.38 26.33
C ALA A 74 9.91 -6.82 25.98
N GLN A 75 10.75 -7.07 26.99
CA GLN A 75 12.13 -7.53 26.78
C GLN A 75 12.14 -8.85 25.98
N TYR A 76 11.36 -9.84 26.42
CA TYR A 76 11.30 -11.13 25.74
C TYR A 76 10.88 -10.99 24.27
N SER A 77 9.84 -10.19 23.99
CA SER A 77 9.29 -10.03 22.64
C SER A 77 10.28 -9.33 21.70
N THR A 78 10.95 -8.27 22.20
CA THR A 78 12.04 -7.60 21.47
C THR A 78 13.17 -8.58 21.16
N GLU A 79 13.69 -9.28 22.17
CA GLU A 79 14.81 -10.20 21.98
C GLU A 79 14.43 -11.36 21.05
N ALA A 80 13.23 -11.91 21.19
CA ALA A 80 12.73 -13.01 20.36
C ALA A 80 12.62 -12.63 18.88
N MET A 81 12.09 -11.44 18.58
CA MET A 81 12.06 -10.90 17.22
C MET A 81 13.46 -10.91 16.60
N VAL A 82 14.44 -10.31 17.29
CA VAL A 82 15.83 -10.18 16.81
C VAL A 82 16.48 -11.55 16.63
N TRP A 83 16.38 -12.43 17.62
CA TRP A 83 16.95 -13.77 17.52
C TRP A 83 16.36 -14.58 16.36
N SER A 84 15.08 -14.37 16.03
CA SER A 84 14.41 -15.06 14.93
C SER A 84 14.79 -14.55 13.54
N ALA A 85 15.45 -13.38 13.45
CA ALA A 85 15.57 -12.62 12.22
C ALA A 85 16.97 -12.05 11.95
N LYS A 86 17.88 -11.99 12.94
CA LYS A 86 19.18 -11.29 12.80
C LYS A 86 20.12 -11.82 11.72
N HIS A 87 19.93 -13.08 11.32
CA HIS A 87 20.70 -13.72 10.26
C HIS A 87 20.01 -13.67 8.89
N ASN A 88 18.82 -13.05 8.79
CA ASN A 88 18.18 -12.78 7.51
C ASN A 88 18.84 -11.55 6.87
N PRO A 89 19.52 -11.70 5.72
CA PRO A 89 20.11 -10.56 5.01
C PRO A 89 19.07 -9.55 4.51
N SER A 90 17.80 -9.96 4.37
CA SER A 90 16.71 -9.04 4.02
C SER A 90 16.41 -8.03 5.12
N VAL A 91 16.66 -8.36 6.40
CA VAL A 91 16.27 -7.47 7.50
C VAL A 91 17.23 -6.30 7.54
N LEU A 92 16.69 -5.11 7.29
CA LEU A 92 17.42 -3.86 7.14
C LEU A 92 17.48 -3.08 8.45
N MET A 93 16.35 -2.97 9.16
CA MET A 93 16.21 -2.21 10.40
C MET A 93 15.31 -2.92 11.41
N TRP A 94 15.50 -2.60 12.68
CA TRP A 94 14.62 -3.01 13.77
C TRP A 94 13.73 -1.83 14.20
N SER A 95 12.43 -1.89 13.92
CA SER A 95 11.49 -0.90 14.42
C SER A 95 10.98 -1.26 15.81
N VAL A 96 11.04 -0.32 16.75
CA VAL A 96 10.66 -0.55 18.16
C VAL A 96 9.21 -0.16 18.47
N GLY A 97 8.48 0.39 17.52
CA GLY A 97 7.17 0.95 17.80
C GLY A 97 6.56 1.73 16.65
N ASN A 98 5.23 1.81 16.64
CA ASN A 98 4.46 2.67 15.75
C ASN A 98 3.54 3.58 16.56
N GLU A 99 3.51 4.88 16.24
CA GLU A 99 2.57 5.87 16.82
C GLU A 99 2.35 5.68 18.32
N LEU A 100 3.46 5.58 19.05
CA LEU A 100 3.46 5.10 20.43
C LEU A 100 2.68 6.01 21.38
N ILE A 101 2.40 7.24 20.93
CA ILE A 101 1.72 8.30 21.67
C ILE A 101 0.40 8.71 20.99
N GLU A 102 -0.30 7.74 20.39
CA GLU A 102 -1.59 7.91 19.69
C GLU A 102 -2.70 7.03 20.31
N GLY A 103 -3.95 7.50 20.25
CA GLY A 103 -5.12 6.66 20.59
C GLY A 103 -5.41 6.45 22.09
N PHE A 104 -4.80 7.23 22.98
CA PHE A 104 -5.06 7.20 24.44
C PHE A 104 -4.79 8.56 25.11
N SER A 105 -5.13 8.68 26.41
CA SER A 105 -4.81 9.85 27.24
C SER A 105 -4.21 9.39 28.58
N ALA A 106 -2.90 9.60 28.78
CA ALA A 106 -2.15 9.17 29.98
C ALA A 106 -0.77 9.85 30.05
N ASP A 107 -0.10 9.94 31.21
CA ASP A 107 1.26 10.49 31.25
C ASP A 107 2.27 9.60 30.50
N VAL A 108 3.03 10.19 29.57
CA VAL A 108 4.04 9.50 28.74
C VAL A 108 5.47 9.93 29.10
N SER A 109 5.66 10.62 30.24
CA SER A 109 6.97 11.10 30.68
C SER A 109 8.05 10.02 30.78
N HIS A 110 7.66 8.76 31.01
CA HIS A 110 8.55 7.59 31.08
C HIS A 110 8.94 6.99 29.72
N TYR A 111 8.32 7.41 28.61
CA TYR A 111 8.53 6.79 27.29
C TYR A 111 10.00 6.84 26.79
N PRO A 112 10.76 7.93 27.00
CA PRO A 112 12.19 7.93 26.68
C PRO A 112 13.00 6.86 27.44
N ASP A 113 12.59 6.50 28.66
CA ASP A 113 13.25 5.42 29.42
C ASP A 113 12.88 4.04 28.89
N VAL A 114 11.64 3.87 28.40
CA VAL A 114 11.20 2.66 27.70
C VAL A 114 11.99 2.50 26.39
N MET A 115 12.09 3.55 25.57
CA MET A 115 12.91 3.58 24.36
C MET A 115 14.36 3.15 24.65
N ARG A 116 14.97 3.73 25.68
CA ARG A 116 16.35 3.39 26.08
C ARG A 116 16.48 1.91 26.46
N SER A 117 15.52 1.37 27.20
CA SER A 117 15.52 -0.03 27.60
C SER A 117 15.44 -0.97 26.39
N ILE A 118 14.52 -0.70 25.46
CA ILE A 118 14.38 -1.50 24.23
C ILE A 118 15.64 -1.42 23.36
N CYS A 119 16.22 -0.23 23.19
CA CYS A 119 17.48 -0.06 22.48
C CYS A 119 18.62 -0.87 23.10
N GLN A 120 18.71 -0.90 24.43
CA GLN A 120 19.71 -1.71 25.15
C GLN A 120 19.51 -3.21 24.93
N TRP A 121 18.26 -3.70 24.97
CA TRP A 121 17.96 -5.11 24.72
C TRP A 121 18.30 -5.52 23.28
N LEU A 122 17.98 -4.66 22.30
CA LEU A 122 18.35 -4.85 20.89
C LEU A 122 19.86 -4.89 20.69
N ALA A 123 20.56 -3.86 21.17
CA ALA A 123 22.01 -3.72 21.01
C ALA A 123 22.80 -4.83 21.71
N ALA A 124 22.24 -5.47 22.75
CA ALA A 124 22.84 -6.64 23.37
C ALA A 124 22.87 -7.88 22.44
N ILE A 125 22.07 -7.91 21.37
CA ILE A 125 21.94 -9.06 20.46
C ILE A 125 22.47 -8.75 19.06
N ASP A 126 22.17 -7.56 18.53
CA ASP A 126 22.51 -7.15 17.17
C ASP A 126 22.83 -5.65 17.09
N THR A 127 24.10 -5.33 16.83
CA THR A 127 24.61 -3.98 16.55
C THR A 127 24.96 -3.80 15.07
N SER A 128 24.52 -4.71 14.20
CA SER A 128 24.82 -4.64 12.76
C SER A 128 23.78 -3.86 11.96
N LYS A 129 22.62 -3.56 12.55
CA LYS A 129 21.47 -2.95 11.88
C LYS A 129 20.95 -1.73 12.66
N PRO A 130 20.51 -0.66 11.99
CA PRO A 130 19.90 0.48 12.66
C PRO A 130 18.62 0.11 13.42
N ILE A 131 18.41 0.82 14.51
CA ILE A 131 17.15 0.82 15.26
C ILE A 131 16.32 2.01 14.78
N THR A 132 15.01 1.81 14.63
CA THR A 132 14.06 2.84 14.18
C THR A 132 12.73 2.73 14.93
N PHE A 133 11.80 3.62 14.61
CA PHE A 133 10.40 3.62 15.02
C PHE A 133 9.60 4.40 13.96
N GLY A 134 8.27 4.35 14.01
CA GLY A 134 7.41 5.27 13.27
C GLY A 134 6.66 6.20 14.23
N ASP A 135 6.88 7.51 14.12
CA ASP A 135 6.25 8.50 14.99
C ASP A 135 5.45 9.52 14.19
N ASN A 136 4.20 9.77 14.62
CA ASN A 136 3.27 10.70 14.00
C ASN A 136 3.21 12.07 14.69
N LYS A 137 3.97 12.28 15.79
CA LYS A 137 3.92 13.49 16.63
C LYS A 137 5.10 14.43 16.40
N LEU A 138 6.21 13.95 15.82
CA LEU A 138 7.34 14.78 15.42
C LEU A 138 6.95 15.86 14.39
N LYS A 139 5.98 15.58 13.52
CA LYS A 139 5.44 16.56 12.57
C LYS A 139 4.61 17.66 13.23
N GLU A 140 4.06 17.42 14.43
CA GLU A 140 3.22 18.38 15.16
C GLU A 140 4.04 19.08 16.27
N SER A 141 4.71 20.19 15.95
CA SER A 141 5.61 20.88 16.91
C SER A 141 4.90 21.36 18.19
N ASP A 142 3.61 21.68 18.09
CA ASP A 142 2.80 22.19 19.19
C ASP A 142 2.05 21.06 19.94
N PHE A 143 2.24 19.80 19.55
CA PHE A 143 1.64 18.67 20.25
C PHE A 143 2.21 18.56 21.66
N TYR A 144 1.32 18.37 22.64
CA TYR A 144 1.66 18.47 24.06
C TYR A 144 2.70 17.43 24.53
N TRP A 145 2.84 16.30 23.84
CA TRP A 145 3.89 15.30 24.06
C TRP A 145 4.99 15.27 22.99
N ASN A 146 5.06 16.29 22.11
CA ASN A 146 6.10 16.39 21.09
C ASN A 146 7.51 16.34 21.72
N LYS A 147 7.68 16.92 22.91
CA LYS A 147 8.94 16.85 23.66
C LYS A 147 9.41 15.41 23.89
N GLN A 148 8.51 14.50 24.28
CA GLN A 148 8.85 13.09 24.51
C GLN A 148 9.18 12.38 23.20
N ALA A 149 8.42 12.64 22.12
CA ALA A 149 8.73 12.13 20.79
C ALA A 149 10.12 12.56 20.30
N ALA A 150 10.44 13.86 20.44
CA ALA A 150 11.75 14.42 20.08
C ALA A 150 12.88 13.83 20.94
N GLN A 151 12.66 13.60 22.24
CA GLN A 151 13.64 12.90 23.10
C GLN A 151 13.90 11.47 22.65
N MET A 152 12.88 10.74 22.19
CA MET A 152 13.03 9.38 21.66
C MET A 152 13.80 9.37 20.33
N ALA A 153 13.48 10.29 19.42
CA ALA A 153 14.21 10.45 18.16
C ALA A 153 15.70 10.79 18.40
N GLU A 154 15.97 11.66 19.37
CA GLU A 154 17.34 12.03 19.76
C GLU A 154 18.11 10.88 20.41
N LEU A 155 17.44 9.97 21.14
CA LEU A 155 18.09 8.75 21.64
C LEU A 155 18.53 7.83 20.50
N LEU A 156 17.73 7.74 19.42
CA LEU A 156 18.10 6.94 18.22
C LEU A 156 19.28 7.56 17.47
N SER A 157 19.31 8.88 17.31
CA SER A 157 20.38 9.58 16.59
C SER A 157 21.73 9.53 17.30
N GLN A 158 21.74 9.25 18.61
CA GLN A 158 22.95 9.11 19.44
C GLN A 158 23.54 7.69 19.47
N LEU A 159 22.92 6.71 18.81
CA LEU A 159 23.50 5.37 18.69
C LEU A 159 24.72 5.42 17.75
N GLU A 160 25.83 4.74 18.09
CA GLU A 160 27.08 4.84 17.31
C GLU A 160 27.41 3.58 16.50
N SER A 161 26.57 2.52 16.54
CA SER A 161 26.89 1.23 15.90
C SER A 161 25.65 0.42 15.49
N PRO A 162 25.04 0.70 14.33
CA PRO A 162 25.10 1.97 13.59
C PRO A 162 24.19 3.03 14.23
N GLN A 163 24.19 4.25 13.67
CA GLN A 163 23.23 5.28 14.03
C GLN A 163 21.80 4.82 13.78
N GLY A 164 20.89 5.13 14.71
CA GLY A 164 19.46 4.89 14.55
C GLY A 164 18.85 5.82 13.49
N VAL A 165 17.67 5.43 13.01
CA VAL A 165 16.94 6.12 11.95
C VAL A 165 15.59 6.59 12.49
N VAL A 166 15.24 7.85 12.26
CA VAL A 166 13.99 8.47 12.72
C VAL A 166 12.92 8.31 11.64
N GLY A 167 11.94 7.45 11.88
CA GLY A 167 10.80 7.28 10.98
C GLY A 167 9.69 8.29 11.28
N LEU A 168 9.22 8.95 10.24
CA LEU A 168 8.16 9.94 10.29
C LEU A 168 6.89 9.38 9.67
N ASN A 169 5.82 9.25 10.45
CA ASN A 169 4.51 8.87 9.94
C ASN A 169 3.80 10.12 9.39
N TYR A 170 3.44 10.05 8.10
CA TYR A 170 2.60 11.01 7.42
C TYR A 170 3.11 12.47 7.46
N ALA A 171 4.43 12.64 7.43
CA ALA A 171 5.06 13.94 7.22
C ALA A 171 4.89 14.36 5.75
N ASN A 172 4.52 15.63 5.54
CA ASN A 172 4.52 16.23 4.21
C ASN A 172 5.89 16.86 3.88
N GLY A 173 6.02 17.45 2.69
CA GLY A 173 7.24 18.12 2.28
C GLY A 173 7.75 19.21 3.26
N GLU A 174 6.85 20.05 3.78
CA GLU A 174 7.21 21.11 4.74
C GLU A 174 7.71 20.54 6.07
N ASP A 175 7.10 19.44 6.54
CA ASP A 175 7.52 18.74 7.74
C ASP A 175 8.91 18.13 7.58
N TYR A 176 9.18 17.48 6.45
CA TYR A 176 10.50 16.94 6.13
C TYR A 176 11.57 18.04 6.13
N ASP A 177 11.32 19.16 5.44
CA ASP A 177 12.27 20.28 5.34
C ASP A 177 12.55 20.89 6.72
N ARG A 178 11.49 21.15 7.51
CA ARG A 178 11.61 21.72 8.85
C ARG A 178 12.39 20.80 9.80
N LEU A 179 12.06 19.51 9.83
CA LEU A 179 12.72 18.55 10.72
C LEU A 179 14.18 18.35 10.32
N HIS A 180 14.49 18.28 9.03
CA HIS A 180 15.86 18.19 8.56
C HIS A 180 16.67 19.46 8.90
N GLN A 181 16.06 20.64 8.81
CA GLN A 181 16.70 21.89 9.22
C GLN A 181 16.98 21.96 10.73
N GLN A 182 16.04 21.50 11.55
CA GLN A 182 16.14 21.53 13.01
C GLN A 182 17.06 20.45 13.58
N HIS A 183 17.12 19.30 12.90
CA HIS A 183 17.83 18.10 13.33
C HIS A 183 18.65 17.50 12.18
N SER A 184 19.61 18.27 11.66
CA SER A 184 20.39 17.88 10.48
C SER A 184 21.27 16.63 10.68
N HIS A 185 21.46 16.20 11.93
CA HIS A 185 22.13 14.94 12.28
C HIS A 185 21.20 13.72 12.25
N TRP A 186 19.88 13.88 12.16
CA TRP A 186 18.95 12.76 12.04
C TRP A 186 18.98 12.16 10.63
N ILE A 187 19.01 10.83 10.56
CA ILE A 187 18.70 10.09 9.33
C ILE A 187 17.19 9.87 9.34
N ILE A 188 16.47 10.37 8.34
CA ILE A 188 15.00 10.33 8.30
C ILE A 188 14.46 9.55 7.09
N TYR A 189 13.26 8.98 7.25
CA TYR A 189 12.48 8.37 6.18
C TYR A 189 10.98 8.43 6.51
N GLY A 190 10.12 8.27 5.50
CA GLY A 190 8.69 8.11 5.71
C GLY A 190 8.38 6.69 6.18
N SER A 191 8.20 6.49 7.49
CA SER A 191 7.88 5.17 8.07
C SER A 191 6.46 4.71 7.79
N GLU A 192 5.57 5.65 7.51
CA GLU A 192 4.20 5.41 7.08
C GLU A 192 3.74 6.58 6.21
N THR A 193 3.34 6.31 4.97
CA THR A 193 3.00 7.38 4.00
C THR A 193 1.69 7.10 3.26
N ALA A 194 1.19 8.12 2.57
CA ALA A 194 -0.05 8.14 1.81
C ALA A 194 -1.30 7.86 2.66
N SER A 195 -1.71 6.59 2.87
CA SER A 195 -3.08 6.24 3.28
C SER A 195 -4.15 6.80 2.33
N ALA A 196 -3.85 6.73 1.03
CA ALA A 196 -4.86 6.83 0.00
C ALA A 196 -5.92 5.73 0.21
N ILE A 197 -7.19 6.04 -0.05
CA ILE A 197 -8.33 5.12 0.19
C ILE A 197 -9.15 4.96 -1.07
N ASN A 198 -9.05 3.79 -1.70
CA ASN A 198 -9.61 3.54 -3.02
C ASN A 198 -10.29 2.16 -3.07
N SER A 199 -11.40 2.06 -3.80
CA SER A 199 -11.92 0.77 -4.25
C SER A 199 -11.31 0.39 -5.59
N ARG A 200 -11.36 -0.89 -5.95
CA ARG A 200 -11.00 -1.35 -7.30
C ARG A 200 -12.17 -1.11 -8.26
N SER A 201 -11.88 -0.54 -9.43
CA SER A 201 -12.82 -0.37 -10.54
C SER A 201 -14.06 0.49 -10.24
N TYR A 202 -13.92 1.56 -9.46
CA TYR A 202 -14.97 2.51 -9.14
C TYR A 202 -14.67 3.90 -9.73
N TYR A 203 -15.32 4.22 -10.85
CA TYR A 203 -15.02 5.43 -11.66
C TYR A 203 -16.20 6.40 -11.80
N GLN A 204 -17.33 6.10 -11.14
CA GLN A 204 -18.54 6.93 -11.18
C GLN A 204 -18.36 8.27 -10.45
N LYS A 205 -17.32 8.38 -9.63
CA LYS A 205 -16.87 9.59 -8.94
C LYS A 205 -15.35 9.69 -9.12
N THR A 206 -14.84 10.88 -9.38
CA THR A 206 -13.39 11.12 -9.41
C THR A 206 -12.83 11.46 -8.03
N LYS A 207 -13.63 12.11 -7.17
CA LYS A 207 -13.22 12.55 -5.82
C LYS A 207 -13.67 11.58 -4.72
N LYS A 208 -13.07 11.70 -3.52
CA LYS A 208 -13.57 11.06 -2.29
C LYS A 208 -15.01 11.51 -2.01
N ILE A 209 -15.95 10.57 -2.06
CA ILE A 209 -17.33 10.75 -1.59
C ILE A 209 -17.66 9.58 -0.70
N VAL A 210 -17.96 9.87 0.57
CA VAL A 210 -18.42 8.86 1.54
C VAL A 210 -19.93 8.74 1.41
N HIS A 211 -20.42 7.55 1.08
CA HIS A 211 -21.84 7.27 0.89
C HIS A 211 -22.19 5.81 1.24
N ASP A 212 -23.48 5.51 1.27
CA ASP A 212 -24.07 4.23 1.71
C ASP A 212 -23.83 3.04 0.76
N THR A 213 -23.38 3.27 -0.48
CA THR A 213 -22.95 2.18 -1.37
C THR A 213 -21.48 1.79 -1.20
N TYR A 214 -20.76 2.42 -0.27
CA TYR A 214 -19.42 2.03 0.20
C TYR A 214 -18.29 1.94 -0.86
N GLY A 215 -18.51 2.45 -2.07
CA GLY A 215 -17.48 2.59 -3.09
C GLY A 215 -16.65 3.85 -2.91
N LEU A 216 -15.34 3.77 -3.12
CA LEU A 216 -14.42 4.91 -3.17
C LEU A 216 -13.75 4.98 -4.55
N THR A 217 -13.61 6.20 -5.08
CA THR A 217 -12.94 6.48 -6.37
C THR A 217 -11.64 5.68 -6.52
N SER A 218 -11.41 5.10 -7.71
CA SER A 218 -10.13 4.49 -8.07
C SER A 218 -9.11 5.51 -8.59
N TYR A 219 -9.51 6.76 -8.80
CA TYR A 219 -8.59 7.86 -9.08
C TYR A 219 -7.79 8.20 -7.81
N ASP A 220 -6.55 8.67 -7.98
CA ASP A 220 -5.66 9.11 -6.89
C ASP A 220 -6.08 10.48 -6.31
N HIS A 221 -7.33 10.57 -5.84
CA HIS A 221 -7.98 11.79 -5.33
C HIS A 221 -8.68 11.55 -3.99
N ALA A 222 -8.44 10.40 -3.35
CA ALA A 222 -9.06 10.03 -2.10
C ALA A 222 -8.01 9.58 -1.08
N THR A 223 -7.98 10.28 0.04
CA THR A 223 -7.10 10.00 1.18
C THR A 223 -7.84 10.26 2.48
N VAL A 224 -7.30 9.72 3.57
CA VAL A 224 -7.63 10.13 4.94
C VAL A 224 -7.07 11.52 5.25
N ASP A 225 -7.62 12.16 6.27
CA ASP A 225 -7.34 13.57 6.58
C ASP A 225 -5.91 13.78 7.12
N TRP A 226 -5.31 12.76 7.72
CA TRP A 226 -3.93 12.77 8.21
C TRP A 226 -2.90 12.37 7.14
N GLY A 227 -3.36 11.88 6.00
CA GLY A 227 -2.55 11.28 4.94
C GLY A 227 -2.40 12.17 3.71
N ALA A 228 -2.01 11.56 2.60
CA ALA A 228 -1.90 12.17 1.29
C ALA A 228 -2.28 11.17 0.19
N VAL A 229 -2.66 11.69 -0.98
CA VAL A 229 -2.78 10.86 -2.19
C VAL A 229 -1.41 10.26 -2.56
N ALA A 230 -1.40 9.15 -3.31
CA ALA A 230 -0.18 8.40 -3.64
C ALA A 230 0.86 9.28 -4.32
N SER A 231 0.42 10.11 -5.27
CA SER A 231 1.28 11.05 -6.00
C SER A 231 1.95 12.08 -5.10
N GLN A 232 1.23 12.66 -4.13
CA GLN A 232 1.79 13.65 -3.20
C GLN A 232 2.81 13.04 -2.25
N ALA A 233 2.48 11.89 -1.63
CA ALA A 233 3.39 11.20 -0.71
C ALA A 233 4.71 10.80 -1.40
N TRP A 234 4.62 10.26 -2.63
CA TRP A 234 5.80 9.94 -3.41
C TRP A 234 6.56 11.20 -3.84
N TYR A 235 5.88 12.25 -4.31
CA TYR A 235 6.50 13.51 -4.72
C TYR A 235 7.33 14.13 -3.60
N ASP A 236 6.78 14.17 -2.39
CA ASP A 236 7.48 14.72 -1.22
C ASP A 236 8.73 13.92 -0.85
N THR A 237 8.71 12.61 -1.10
CA THR A 237 9.83 11.71 -0.87
C THR A 237 10.92 11.86 -1.94
N ILE A 238 10.57 11.68 -3.23
CA ILE A 238 11.54 11.64 -4.33
C ILE A 238 12.25 12.97 -4.58
N THR A 239 11.68 14.09 -4.12
CA THR A 239 12.27 15.43 -4.26
C THR A 239 13.28 15.78 -3.16
N ARG A 240 13.50 14.89 -2.17
CA ARG A 240 14.33 15.15 -0.99
C ARG A 240 15.31 14.02 -0.72
N ASP A 241 16.56 14.20 -1.13
CA ASP A 241 17.62 13.19 -0.96
C ASP A 241 17.91 12.82 0.51
N PHE A 242 17.56 13.69 1.45
CA PHE A 242 17.71 13.43 2.89
C PHE A 242 16.58 12.57 3.47
N VAL A 243 15.52 12.29 2.71
CA VAL A 243 14.46 11.32 3.05
C VAL A 243 14.81 10.01 2.37
N ALA A 244 15.27 9.02 3.16
CA ALA A 244 15.86 7.79 2.62
C ALA A 244 14.89 6.89 1.80
N GLY A 245 13.58 7.14 1.92
CA GLY A 245 12.52 6.41 1.23
C GLY A 245 11.18 6.53 1.94
N GLU A 246 10.20 5.73 1.50
CA GLU A 246 8.87 5.67 2.10
C GLU A 246 8.33 4.25 2.28
N CYS A 247 7.44 4.07 3.24
CA CYS A 247 6.64 2.86 3.45
C CYS A 247 5.15 3.22 3.35
N VAL A 248 4.57 3.03 2.16
CA VAL A 248 3.17 3.35 1.87
C VAL A 248 2.21 2.48 2.69
N TRP A 249 1.23 3.10 3.34
CA TRP A 249 0.09 2.44 3.96
C TRP A 249 -1.05 2.29 2.93
N THR A 250 -1.31 1.12 2.34
CA THR A 250 -0.61 -0.17 2.49
C THR A 250 -0.34 -0.82 1.15
N GLY A 251 0.55 -1.83 1.10
CA GLY A 251 0.76 -2.63 -0.11
C GLY A 251 -0.49 -3.43 -0.52
N PHE A 252 -1.15 -4.08 0.44
CA PHE A 252 -2.37 -4.86 0.25
C PHE A 252 -3.44 -4.37 1.21
N ASP A 253 -4.70 -4.39 0.77
CA ASP A 253 -5.83 -4.31 1.69
C ASP A 253 -5.74 -5.47 2.68
N TYR A 254 -6.19 -5.22 3.90
CA TYR A 254 -6.20 -6.19 4.99
C TYR A 254 -7.57 -6.23 5.64
N LEU A 255 -7.88 -7.33 6.33
CA LEU A 255 -9.12 -7.47 7.09
C LEU A 255 -9.14 -6.48 8.26
N GLY A 256 -10.30 -5.85 8.49
CA GLY A 256 -10.39 -4.74 9.42
C GLY A 256 -9.97 -3.40 8.81
N GLU A 257 -9.82 -2.44 9.72
CA GLU A 257 -9.70 -0.99 9.54
C GLU A 257 -10.35 -0.35 8.30
N PRO A 258 -11.69 -0.44 8.18
CA PRO A 258 -12.47 -0.02 7.02
C PRO A 258 -12.71 1.51 6.95
N THR A 259 -11.69 2.30 7.27
CA THR A 259 -11.70 3.77 7.09
C THR A 259 -12.08 4.09 5.63
N PRO A 260 -13.00 5.04 5.37
CA PRO A 260 -13.59 6.04 6.27
C PRO A 260 -14.80 5.57 7.11
N TRP A 261 -15.20 4.30 7.01
CA TRP A 261 -16.27 3.70 7.83
C TRP A 261 -15.71 2.92 9.03
N ASN A 262 -14.56 3.35 9.54
CA ASN A 262 -13.96 2.73 10.70
C ASN A 262 -14.76 3.04 11.97
N LYS A 263 -14.72 2.11 12.91
CA LYS A 263 -15.35 2.25 14.22
C LYS A 263 -14.55 1.46 15.25
N ILE A 264 -14.17 2.11 16.34
CA ILE A 264 -13.34 1.51 17.40
C ILE A 264 -14.17 0.79 18.48
N ASP A 265 -15.46 1.09 18.57
CA ASP A 265 -16.40 0.46 19.49
C ASP A 265 -17.34 -0.53 18.77
N SER A 266 -18.09 -1.31 19.54
CA SER A 266 -18.91 -2.40 19.01
C SER A 266 -20.06 -1.94 18.11
N GLY A 267 -20.50 -2.84 17.22
CA GLY A 267 -21.65 -2.64 16.33
C GLY A 267 -21.24 -2.13 14.94
N ALA A 268 -22.18 -2.18 14.01
CA ALA A 268 -21.97 -1.68 12.65
C ALA A 268 -21.58 -0.18 12.67
N ALA A 269 -20.67 0.21 11.76
CA ALA A 269 -20.26 1.61 11.59
C ALA A 269 -21.35 2.43 10.90
N ASP A 270 -22.13 1.79 10.04
CA ASP A 270 -23.23 2.38 9.28
C ASP A 270 -24.27 1.27 8.99
N THR A 271 -24.89 1.25 7.81
CA THR A 271 -25.83 0.22 7.39
C THR A 271 -25.14 -1.13 7.23
N TRP A 272 -25.82 -2.20 7.65
CA TRP A 272 -25.35 -3.57 7.47
C TRP A 272 -25.75 -4.11 6.08
N PRO A 273 -24.86 -4.77 5.32
CA PRO A 273 -23.48 -5.13 5.68
C PRO A 273 -22.51 -3.95 5.57
N SER A 274 -21.84 -3.61 6.68
CA SER A 274 -20.83 -2.55 6.71
C SER A 274 -19.50 -3.04 6.15
N PRO A 275 -18.66 -2.15 5.62
CA PRO A 275 -17.32 -2.52 5.17
C PRO A 275 -16.50 -3.20 6.27
N LYS A 276 -15.76 -4.26 5.94
CA LYS A 276 -15.01 -5.11 6.88
C LYS A 276 -13.54 -5.36 6.53
N ASN A 277 -13.05 -4.74 5.47
CA ASN A 277 -11.63 -4.71 5.12
C ASN A 277 -11.25 -3.32 4.60
N ALA A 278 -9.95 -3.05 4.64
CA ALA A 278 -9.38 -1.76 4.32
C ALA A 278 -9.65 -1.33 2.87
N TYR A 279 -9.47 -0.03 2.64
CA TYR A 279 -9.40 0.60 1.32
C TYR A 279 -7.99 1.14 1.01
N PHE A 280 -7.05 0.97 1.93
CA PHE A 280 -5.70 1.54 1.91
C PHE A 280 -4.74 0.87 0.92
N GLY A 281 -5.03 -0.38 0.56
CA GLY A 281 -4.15 -1.22 -0.22
C GLY A 281 -3.99 -0.72 -1.65
N ILE A 282 -2.76 -0.77 -2.15
CA ILE A 282 -2.45 -0.64 -3.58
C ILE A 282 -3.02 -1.86 -4.35
N LEU A 283 -3.01 -3.02 -3.71
CA LEU A 283 -3.70 -4.24 -4.13
C LEU A 283 -4.90 -4.49 -3.20
N ASP A 284 -5.98 -5.08 -3.72
CA ASP A 284 -7.08 -5.56 -2.87
C ASP A 284 -6.73 -6.86 -2.12
N THR A 285 -7.61 -7.34 -1.25
CA THR A 285 -7.37 -8.56 -0.46
C THR A 285 -7.23 -9.83 -1.31
N ALA A 286 -7.78 -9.81 -2.53
CA ALA A 286 -7.67 -10.89 -3.50
C ALA A 286 -6.38 -10.80 -4.34
N GLY A 287 -5.52 -9.81 -4.07
CA GLY A 287 -4.28 -9.57 -4.82
C GLY A 287 -4.50 -8.96 -6.20
N PHE A 288 -5.70 -8.45 -6.49
CA PHE A 288 -5.95 -7.72 -7.72
C PHE A 288 -5.47 -6.26 -7.58
N PRO A 289 -4.66 -5.75 -8.51
CA PRO A 289 -4.22 -4.36 -8.48
C PRO A 289 -5.39 -3.38 -8.55
N LYS A 290 -5.36 -2.33 -7.72
CA LYS A 290 -6.09 -1.09 -7.99
C LYS A 290 -5.30 -0.26 -9.01
N ASP A 291 -5.91 0.77 -9.62
CA ASP A 291 -5.26 1.55 -10.68
C ASP A 291 -3.96 2.24 -10.18
N SER A 292 -3.89 2.64 -8.90
CA SER A 292 -2.69 3.23 -8.28
C SER A 292 -1.48 2.30 -8.24
N TYR A 293 -1.66 0.98 -8.38
CA TYR A 293 -0.55 0.04 -8.57
C TYR A 293 0.30 0.43 -9.77
N TYR A 294 -0.32 0.89 -10.85
CA TYR A 294 0.38 1.28 -12.07
C TYR A 294 0.99 2.68 -11.96
N PHE A 295 0.45 3.55 -11.10
CA PHE A 295 1.17 4.77 -10.71
C PHE A 295 2.49 4.39 -10.04
N TYR A 296 2.47 3.60 -8.95
CA TYR A 296 3.70 3.16 -8.29
C TYR A 296 4.62 2.39 -9.23
N GLN A 297 4.06 1.60 -10.14
CA GLN A 297 4.84 0.89 -11.15
C GLN A 297 5.55 1.82 -12.13
N SER A 298 4.95 2.93 -12.55
CA SER A 298 5.65 3.92 -13.37
C SER A 298 6.73 4.66 -12.58
N GLN A 299 6.56 4.82 -11.26
CA GLN A 299 7.54 5.51 -10.44
C GLN A 299 8.73 4.63 -10.03
N TRP A 300 8.49 3.34 -9.74
CA TRP A 300 9.47 2.48 -9.05
C TRP A 300 10.07 1.36 -9.93
N ALA A 301 9.39 0.96 -11.01
CA ALA A 301 9.88 -0.16 -11.82
C ALA A 301 10.96 0.30 -12.82
N ASN A 302 12.18 -0.22 -12.65
CA ASN A 302 13.33 0.16 -13.49
C ASN A 302 13.54 -0.71 -14.73
N ASN A 303 12.83 -1.85 -14.84
CA ASN A 303 13.09 -2.87 -15.86
C ASN A 303 11.91 -3.12 -16.82
N GLN A 304 10.89 -2.27 -16.78
CA GLN A 304 9.70 -2.39 -17.61
C GLN A 304 9.06 -1.02 -17.86
N THR A 305 8.42 -0.88 -19.03
CA THR A 305 7.62 0.30 -19.32
C THR A 305 6.21 0.10 -18.80
N THR A 306 5.74 1.01 -17.95
CA THR A 306 4.34 1.08 -17.54
C THR A 306 3.57 1.92 -18.56
N LEU A 307 2.40 1.45 -18.98
CA LEU A 307 1.42 2.23 -19.73
C LEU A 307 0.04 1.75 -19.31
N HIS A 308 -0.56 2.49 -18.39
CA HIS A 308 -1.84 2.16 -17.82
C HIS A 308 -2.80 3.34 -17.95
N LEU A 309 -3.87 3.11 -18.68
CA LEU A 309 -4.98 4.02 -18.89
C LEU A 309 -6.06 3.63 -17.87
N LEU A 310 -6.33 4.54 -16.92
CA LEU A 310 -7.60 4.51 -16.21
C LEU A 310 -8.60 5.36 -17.01
N GLN A 311 -9.82 4.89 -17.26
CA GLN A 311 -10.62 3.90 -16.54
C GLN A 311 -11.41 2.99 -17.49
N ALA A 312 -12.36 2.17 -16.99
CA ALA A 312 -13.34 1.48 -17.83
C ALA A 312 -14.12 2.46 -18.74
N TRP A 313 -14.39 2.09 -20.00
CA TRP A 313 -14.96 3.03 -21.00
C TRP A 313 -16.45 2.85 -21.30
N ARG A 314 -17.29 2.96 -20.27
CA ARG A 314 -18.75 2.86 -20.38
C ARG A 314 -19.45 3.97 -19.61
N GLU A 315 -20.39 4.65 -20.26
CA GLU A 315 -21.05 5.87 -19.75
C GLU A 315 -21.53 5.80 -18.29
N ASP A 316 -22.25 4.73 -17.93
CA ASP A 316 -22.83 4.55 -16.59
C ASP A 316 -21.81 4.16 -15.51
N CYS A 317 -20.57 3.90 -15.90
CA CYS A 317 -19.45 3.64 -15.01
C CYS A 317 -18.58 4.88 -14.81
N LEU A 318 -18.82 5.96 -15.56
CA LEU A 318 -17.98 7.14 -15.62
C LEU A 318 -18.61 8.33 -14.90
N TYR A 319 -17.76 9.19 -14.34
CA TYR A 319 -18.12 10.56 -14.02
C TYR A 319 -17.93 11.46 -15.25
N LEU A 320 -18.97 12.20 -15.63
CA LEU A 320 -18.90 13.29 -16.59
C LEU A 320 -18.99 14.61 -15.82
N ASP A 321 -18.08 15.54 -16.09
CA ASP A 321 -18.11 16.88 -15.49
C ASP A 321 -19.26 17.73 -16.06
N GLU A 322 -19.39 18.96 -15.56
CA GLU A 322 -20.43 19.91 -15.97
C GLU A 322 -20.36 20.27 -17.47
N GLN A 323 -19.23 20.02 -18.13
CA GLN A 323 -19.03 20.22 -19.57
C GLN A 323 -19.25 18.92 -20.37
N GLY A 324 -19.64 17.82 -19.72
CA GLY A 324 -19.81 16.51 -20.35
C GLY A 324 -18.49 15.82 -20.69
N LEU A 325 -17.38 16.25 -20.07
CA LEU A 325 -16.05 15.68 -20.29
C LEU A 325 -15.73 14.65 -19.21
N VAL A 326 -14.97 13.65 -19.63
CA VAL A 326 -14.45 12.59 -18.79
C VAL A 326 -12.98 12.86 -18.53
N GLU A 327 -12.59 12.79 -17.26
CA GLU A 327 -11.19 12.78 -16.86
C GLU A 327 -10.57 11.42 -17.19
N VAL A 328 -9.59 11.42 -18.09
CA VAL A 328 -8.81 10.25 -18.51
C VAL A 328 -7.41 10.44 -17.99
N VAL A 329 -6.91 9.49 -17.20
CA VAL A 329 -5.56 9.55 -16.64
C VAL A 329 -4.73 8.40 -17.16
N VAL A 330 -3.46 8.68 -17.44
CA VAL A 330 -2.47 7.69 -17.87
C VAL A 330 -1.27 7.71 -16.93
N TYR A 331 -0.99 6.55 -16.32
CA TYR A 331 0.24 6.27 -15.59
C TYR A 331 1.27 5.66 -16.54
N SER A 332 2.44 6.27 -16.64
CA SER A 332 3.49 5.85 -17.57
C SER A 332 4.86 6.35 -17.15
N ASN A 333 5.90 5.59 -17.46
CA ASN A 333 7.30 5.99 -17.36
C ASN A 333 7.97 6.14 -18.75
N ALA A 334 7.17 6.13 -19.82
CA ALA A 334 7.63 6.45 -21.16
C ALA A 334 7.91 7.95 -21.31
N THR A 335 8.78 8.34 -22.24
CA THR A 335 9.13 9.75 -22.47
C THR A 335 7.92 10.58 -22.89
N SER A 336 7.03 10.00 -23.71
CA SER A 336 5.77 10.65 -24.07
C SER A 336 4.66 9.64 -24.33
N VAL A 337 3.43 10.11 -24.21
CA VAL A 337 2.23 9.32 -24.46
C VAL A 337 1.27 10.09 -25.36
N GLN A 338 0.79 9.42 -26.39
CA GLN A 338 -0.29 9.89 -27.26
C GLN A 338 -1.61 9.25 -26.88
N LEU A 339 -2.68 10.04 -26.86
CA LEU A 339 -4.04 9.54 -26.63
C LEU A 339 -4.86 9.56 -27.93
N LEU A 340 -5.41 8.40 -28.27
CA LEU A 340 -6.19 8.16 -29.49
C LEU A 340 -7.57 7.62 -29.12
N PHE A 341 -8.59 8.01 -29.86
CA PHE A 341 -9.95 7.47 -29.74
C PHE A 341 -10.47 7.04 -31.11
N GLU A 342 -11.04 5.85 -31.20
CA GLU A 342 -11.70 5.32 -32.39
C GLU A 342 -13.18 5.05 -32.07
N ASP A 343 -14.10 5.72 -32.76
CA ASP A 343 -15.54 5.49 -32.58
C ASP A 343 -16.01 4.16 -33.19
N GLU A 344 -17.26 3.75 -32.91
CA GLU A 344 -17.84 2.53 -33.46
C GLU A 344 -17.98 2.54 -35.00
N GLN A 345 -17.83 3.69 -35.65
CA GLN A 345 -17.85 3.85 -37.11
C GLN A 345 -16.43 3.84 -37.73
N GLY A 346 -15.37 3.69 -36.93
CA GLY A 346 -13.97 3.70 -37.36
C GLY A 346 -13.36 5.09 -37.50
N GLY A 347 -14.03 6.14 -36.99
CA GLY A 347 -13.53 7.50 -36.94
C GLY A 347 -12.42 7.65 -35.90
N LEU A 348 -11.20 7.97 -36.35
CA LEU A 348 -10.04 8.18 -35.49
C LEU A 348 -9.90 9.66 -35.10
N LYS A 349 -9.82 9.91 -33.79
CA LYS A 349 -9.49 11.22 -33.20
C LYS A 349 -8.20 11.13 -32.40
N ASN A 350 -7.30 12.08 -32.64
CA ASN A 350 -6.05 12.24 -31.89
C ASN A 350 -6.22 13.38 -30.88
N TYR A 351 -6.10 13.06 -29.59
CA TYR A 351 -6.19 14.04 -28.49
C TYR A 351 -4.82 14.65 -28.11
N GLY A 352 -3.80 14.39 -28.93
CA GLY A 352 -2.46 14.95 -28.76
C GLY A 352 -1.51 14.00 -28.02
N THR A 353 -0.26 14.45 -27.96
CA THR A 353 0.83 13.77 -27.25
C THR A 353 1.30 14.67 -26.12
N LYS A 354 1.41 14.11 -24.91
CA LYS A 354 2.02 14.77 -23.76
C LYS A 354 3.38 14.12 -23.48
N ALA A 355 4.40 14.93 -23.26
CA ALA A 355 5.76 14.49 -23.00
C ALA A 355 6.17 14.89 -21.58
N PHE A 356 6.83 13.98 -20.86
CA PHE A 356 7.41 14.27 -19.57
C PHE A 356 8.79 14.90 -19.73
N ASP A 357 9.13 15.81 -18.82
CA ASP A 357 10.50 16.23 -18.58
C ASP A 357 11.11 15.36 -17.49
N THR A 358 12.40 15.04 -17.63
CA THR A 358 13.16 14.34 -16.60
C THR A 358 13.74 15.36 -15.61
N MET A 359 13.39 15.17 -14.35
CA MET A 359 13.95 15.91 -13.21
C MET A 359 15.05 15.06 -12.56
N THR A 360 16.01 15.72 -11.92
CA THR A 360 17.11 15.05 -11.22
C THR A 360 17.43 15.77 -9.92
N THR A 361 17.57 15.01 -8.84
CA THR A 361 17.96 15.55 -7.52
C THR A 361 19.49 15.74 -7.43
N PRO A 362 20.00 16.47 -6.41
CA PRO A 362 21.44 16.63 -6.18
C PRO A 362 22.24 15.32 -6.10
N VAL A 363 21.67 14.21 -5.61
CA VAL A 363 22.32 12.88 -5.59
C VAL A 363 21.94 11.98 -6.77
N GLU A 364 21.45 12.58 -7.87
CA GLU A 364 21.17 11.92 -9.15
C GLU A 364 19.98 10.95 -9.17
N HIS A 365 19.06 11.02 -8.20
CA HIS A 365 17.76 10.37 -8.34
C HIS A 365 16.94 11.06 -9.44
N ALA A 366 16.36 10.29 -10.36
CA ALA A 366 15.59 10.81 -11.48
C ALA A 366 14.10 10.48 -11.35
N TYR A 367 13.26 11.44 -11.71
CA TYR A 367 11.80 11.29 -11.79
C TYR A 367 11.25 12.13 -12.95
N GLN A 368 10.00 11.95 -13.31
CA GLN A 368 9.38 12.59 -14.49
C GLN A 368 8.22 13.50 -14.09
N LEU A 369 8.14 14.69 -14.68
CA LEU A 369 7.01 15.62 -14.51
C LEU A 369 6.51 16.12 -15.86
N TYR A 370 5.20 16.27 -15.98
CA TYR A 370 4.57 16.95 -17.11
C TYR A 370 4.60 18.47 -16.89
N GLN A 371 5.19 19.22 -17.82
CA GLN A 371 5.28 20.68 -17.75
C GLN A 371 4.73 21.39 -19.00
N GLY A 372 3.82 20.75 -19.74
CA GLY A 372 3.14 21.40 -20.86
C GLY A 372 2.20 22.53 -20.43
N ASP A 373 1.68 23.28 -21.40
CA ASP A 373 0.87 24.49 -21.15
C ASP A 373 -0.41 24.23 -20.31
N ASP A 374 -0.91 23.00 -20.30
CA ASP A 374 -2.08 22.55 -19.54
C ASP A 374 -1.71 21.69 -18.32
N ALA A 375 -0.46 21.75 -17.85
CA ALA A 375 -0.03 21.09 -16.62
C ALA A 375 -0.84 21.56 -15.40
N SER A 376 -1.02 20.68 -14.42
CA SER A 376 -1.64 21.04 -13.16
C SER A 376 -0.80 22.08 -12.42
N LYS A 377 -1.49 22.97 -11.70
CA LYS A 377 -0.84 23.89 -10.76
C LYS A 377 -0.34 23.19 -9.50
N THR A 378 -0.77 21.95 -9.28
CA THR A 378 -0.37 21.11 -8.16
C THR A 378 0.73 20.16 -8.64
N PRO A 379 2.00 20.35 -8.24
CA PRO A 379 3.13 19.67 -8.88
C PRO A 379 3.06 18.14 -8.89
N HIS A 380 2.59 17.52 -7.80
CA HIS A 380 2.51 16.06 -7.71
C HIS A 380 1.52 15.44 -8.73
N GLU A 381 0.48 16.19 -9.14
CA GLU A 381 -0.47 15.72 -10.16
C GLU A 381 0.15 15.65 -11.56
N ASN A 382 1.33 16.24 -11.75
CA ASN A 382 2.09 16.17 -12.99
C ASN A 382 3.04 14.96 -13.06
N LEU A 383 3.04 14.09 -12.04
CA LEU A 383 3.72 12.77 -12.10
C LEU A 383 2.98 11.78 -13.03
N TYR A 384 1.79 12.14 -13.51
CA TYR A 384 0.98 11.39 -14.45
C TYR A 384 0.34 12.34 -15.48
N LEU A 385 -0.31 11.77 -16.49
CA LEU A 385 -0.88 12.56 -17.60
C LEU A 385 -2.41 12.51 -17.56
N THR A 386 -3.04 13.68 -17.64
CA THR A 386 -4.51 13.79 -17.64
C THR A 386 -5.00 14.45 -18.93
N TRP A 387 -6.08 13.91 -19.50
CA TRP A 387 -6.88 14.55 -20.55
C TRP A 387 -8.33 14.69 -20.09
N ARG A 388 -9.04 15.70 -20.61
CA ARG A 388 -10.49 15.83 -20.48
C ARG A 388 -11.13 15.73 -21.85
N ILE A 389 -11.86 14.64 -22.09
CA ILE A 389 -12.41 14.33 -23.41
C ILE A 389 -13.90 13.97 -23.32
N PRO A 390 -14.74 14.28 -24.32
CA PRO A 390 -16.14 13.87 -24.29
C PRO A 390 -16.24 12.34 -24.35
N TYR A 391 -17.23 11.79 -23.65
CA TYR A 391 -17.57 10.38 -23.81
C TYR A 391 -18.22 10.13 -25.18
N GLN A 392 -17.77 9.08 -25.85
CA GLN A 392 -18.41 8.48 -27.01
C GLN A 392 -18.12 6.98 -26.97
N LYS A 393 -19.07 6.16 -27.44
CA LYS A 393 -18.85 4.72 -27.57
C LYS A 393 -17.71 4.44 -28.55
N GLY A 394 -16.77 3.59 -28.16
CA GLY A 394 -15.61 3.30 -28.98
C GLY A 394 -14.45 2.67 -28.22
N LEU A 395 -13.25 2.82 -28.77
CA LEU A 395 -11.97 2.38 -28.23
C LEU A 395 -11.12 3.60 -27.88
N LEU A 396 -10.74 3.73 -26.62
CA LEU A 396 -9.74 4.69 -26.18
C LEU A 396 -8.39 3.97 -26.01
N ARG A 397 -7.32 4.52 -26.57
CA ARG A 397 -5.99 3.89 -26.60
C ARG A 397 -4.89 4.91 -26.33
N ALA A 398 -3.99 4.55 -25.42
CA ALA A 398 -2.73 5.24 -25.19
C ALA A 398 -1.59 4.57 -25.97
N VAL A 399 -0.65 5.37 -26.48
CA VAL A 399 0.54 4.91 -27.19
C VAL A 399 1.77 5.54 -26.56
N ALA A 400 2.66 4.72 -26.00
CA ALA A 400 3.92 5.17 -25.40
C ALA A 400 5.05 5.28 -26.43
N TYR A 401 5.88 6.31 -26.30
CA TYR A 401 7.06 6.53 -27.12
C TYR A 401 8.31 6.71 -26.25
N ASP A 402 9.43 6.16 -26.73
CA ASP A 402 10.75 6.38 -26.14
C ASP A 402 11.34 7.75 -26.53
N ALA A 403 12.52 8.07 -25.99
CA ALA A 403 13.20 9.34 -26.24
C ALA A 403 13.61 9.57 -27.71
N SER A 404 13.63 8.52 -28.54
CA SER A 404 13.86 8.64 -29.99
C SER A 404 12.58 8.90 -30.80
N GLY A 405 11.42 8.91 -30.13
CA GLY A 405 10.11 9.01 -30.76
C GLY A 405 9.60 7.68 -31.32
N LYS A 406 10.21 6.55 -30.95
CA LYS A 406 9.76 5.23 -31.39
C LYS A 406 8.72 4.66 -30.43
N GLN A 407 7.66 4.07 -30.99
CA GLN A 407 6.62 3.42 -30.20
C GLN A 407 7.18 2.24 -29.39
N ILE A 408 6.86 2.22 -28.10
CA ILE A 408 7.13 1.12 -27.19
C ILE A 408 6.02 0.08 -27.33
N GLN A 409 6.38 -1.15 -27.69
CA GLN A 409 5.41 -2.22 -27.99
C GLN A 409 5.08 -3.10 -26.78
N LYS A 410 5.99 -3.20 -25.80
CA LYS A 410 5.80 -4.04 -24.61
C LYS A 410 5.63 -3.13 -23.40
N THR A 411 4.42 -3.10 -22.86
CA THR A 411 4.09 -2.31 -21.67
C THR A 411 3.36 -3.16 -20.64
N SER A 412 3.46 -2.75 -19.38
CA SER A 412 2.67 -3.28 -18.26
C SER A 412 1.53 -2.32 -17.94
N GLY A 413 0.32 -2.84 -17.75
CA GLY A 413 -0.90 -2.04 -17.61
C GLY A 413 -1.83 -2.12 -18.81
N HIS A 414 -3.00 -1.48 -18.69
CA HIS A 414 -4.00 -1.44 -19.75
C HIS A 414 -3.73 -0.24 -20.66
N PHE A 415 -3.23 -0.47 -21.87
CA PHE A 415 -2.97 0.63 -22.81
C PHE A 415 -4.21 1.01 -23.65
N GLN A 416 -5.31 0.27 -23.51
CA GLN A 416 -6.57 0.55 -24.19
C GLN A 416 -7.76 0.08 -23.36
N VAL A 417 -8.90 0.74 -23.57
CA VAL A 417 -10.18 0.41 -22.96
C VAL A 417 -11.29 0.60 -24.00
N ARG A 418 -12.25 -0.31 -24.03
CA ARG A 418 -13.36 -0.27 -24.99
C ARG A 418 -14.69 -0.18 -24.27
N THR A 419 -15.67 0.46 -24.91
CA THR A 419 -17.06 0.30 -24.50
C THR A 419 -17.48 -1.15 -24.65
N TYR A 420 -17.67 -1.83 -23.52
CA TYR A 420 -18.05 -3.23 -23.46
C TYR A 420 -19.56 -3.43 -23.38
N GLY A 421 -20.00 -4.62 -23.81
CA GLY A 421 -21.39 -5.08 -23.71
C GLY A 421 -21.69 -5.84 -22.42
N ALA A 422 -22.74 -6.68 -22.48
CA ALA A 422 -23.07 -7.61 -21.41
C ALA A 422 -22.02 -8.74 -21.29
N VAL A 423 -21.94 -9.35 -20.11
CA VAL A 423 -21.14 -10.55 -19.85
C VAL A 423 -21.50 -11.64 -20.87
N ALA A 424 -20.48 -12.21 -21.51
CA ALA A 424 -20.63 -13.28 -22.47
C ALA A 424 -19.66 -14.44 -22.24
N GLN A 425 -18.57 -14.21 -21.50
CA GLN A 425 -17.52 -15.19 -21.28
C GLN A 425 -17.00 -15.12 -19.84
N LEU A 426 -16.61 -16.27 -19.31
CA LEU A 426 -15.84 -16.42 -18.07
C LEU A 426 -14.48 -17.02 -18.48
N THR A 427 -13.40 -16.31 -18.19
CA THR A 427 -12.03 -16.78 -18.44
C THR A 427 -11.29 -16.94 -17.13
N TRP A 428 -10.17 -17.65 -17.17
CA TRP A 428 -9.33 -17.83 -16.00
C TRP A 428 -7.85 -17.89 -16.35
N GLN A 429 -7.02 -17.49 -15.40
CA GLN A 429 -5.55 -17.61 -15.47
C GLN A 429 -4.96 -17.83 -14.08
N ALA A 430 -3.83 -18.52 -14.00
CA ALA A 430 -3.07 -18.61 -12.75
C ALA A 430 -2.24 -17.33 -12.54
N PHE A 431 -2.08 -16.90 -11.27
CA PHE A 431 -1.24 -15.74 -10.92
C PHE A 431 0.24 -15.95 -11.31
N GLU A 432 0.75 -17.18 -11.19
CA GLU A 432 2.11 -17.56 -11.56
C GLU A 432 2.07 -18.76 -12.51
N ALA A 433 3.00 -18.79 -13.49
CA ALA A 433 3.36 -20.04 -14.15
C ALA A 433 4.01 -20.95 -13.10
N PRO A 434 3.76 -22.28 -13.11
CA PRO A 434 4.22 -23.16 -12.04
C PRO A 434 5.74 -23.04 -11.87
N ILE A 435 6.16 -22.50 -10.72
CA ILE A 435 7.56 -22.58 -10.28
C ILE A 435 7.84 -24.07 -10.07
N GLU A 436 9.04 -24.54 -10.43
CA GLU A 436 9.47 -25.95 -10.36
C GLU A 436 9.46 -26.56 -8.93
N THR A 437 8.92 -25.86 -7.94
CA THR A 437 8.69 -26.34 -6.58
C THR A 437 7.27 -26.90 -6.45
N VAL A 438 7.11 -27.86 -5.54
CA VAL A 438 5.78 -28.37 -5.16
C VAL A 438 4.97 -27.19 -4.59
N GLN A 439 4.11 -26.58 -5.40
CA GLN A 439 3.18 -25.55 -4.94
C GLN A 439 2.09 -26.22 -4.11
N GLU A 440 1.95 -25.82 -2.84
CA GLU A 440 0.85 -26.27 -1.99
C GLU A 440 -0.48 -25.59 -2.36
N LEU A 441 -0.41 -24.38 -2.93
CA LEU A 441 -1.56 -23.56 -3.29
C LEU A 441 -1.47 -23.09 -4.75
N LEU A 442 -2.62 -23.09 -5.43
CA LEU A 442 -2.81 -22.51 -6.77
C LEU A 442 -3.81 -21.36 -6.68
N TYR A 443 -3.40 -20.18 -7.15
CA TYR A 443 -4.20 -18.97 -7.19
C TYR A 443 -4.68 -18.72 -8.62
N LEU A 444 -5.99 -18.75 -8.84
CA LEU A 444 -6.62 -18.53 -10.14
C LEU A 444 -7.43 -17.24 -10.13
N GLU A 445 -7.13 -16.35 -11.05
CA GLU A 445 -7.97 -15.20 -11.39
C GLU A 445 -9.05 -15.63 -12.37
N LEU A 446 -10.31 -15.41 -12.02
CA LEU A 446 -11.44 -15.47 -12.94
C LEU A 446 -11.81 -14.07 -13.40
N SER A 447 -12.15 -13.91 -14.68
CA SER A 447 -12.55 -12.64 -15.29
C SER A 447 -13.82 -12.79 -16.13
N LEU A 448 -14.74 -11.83 -16.00
CA LEU A 448 -15.95 -11.72 -16.82
C LEU A 448 -15.70 -10.82 -18.02
N LEU A 449 -15.81 -11.38 -19.22
CA LEU A 449 -15.58 -10.66 -20.46
C LEU A 449 -16.86 -10.56 -21.31
N ASP A 450 -16.93 -9.54 -22.15
CA ASP A 450 -17.97 -9.41 -23.16
C ASP A 450 -17.67 -10.26 -24.41
N LYS A 451 -18.48 -10.13 -25.46
CA LYS A 451 -18.28 -10.89 -26.71
C LYS A 451 -16.97 -10.52 -27.45
N ALA A 452 -16.46 -9.31 -27.23
CA ALA A 452 -15.21 -8.82 -27.84
C ALA A 452 -13.98 -9.10 -26.97
N GLY A 453 -14.15 -9.69 -25.78
CA GLY A 453 -13.07 -10.01 -24.86
C GLY A 453 -12.68 -8.87 -23.91
N GLU A 454 -13.49 -7.80 -23.82
CA GLU A 454 -13.25 -6.69 -22.91
C GLU A 454 -13.77 -7.03 -21.50
N LEU A 455 -13.02 -6.65 -20.46
CA LEU A 455 -13.42 -6.87 -19.06
C LEU A 455 -14.69 -6.09 -18.72
N VAL A 456 -15.73 -6.80 -18.27
CA VAL A 456 -17.00 -6.22 -17.85
C VAL A 456 -16.90 -5.79 -16.39
N SER A 457 -16.21 -4.67 -16.15
CA SER A 457 -15.78 -4.28 -14.80
C SER A 457 -16.93 -3.98 -13.81
N HIS A 458 -18.13 -3.65 -14.28
CA HIS A 458 -19.29 -3.41 -13.41
C HIS A 458 -20.03 -4.69 -12.98
N ALA A 459 -19.69 -5.85 -13.54
CA ALA A 459 -20.42 -7.09 -13.32
C ALA A 459 -20.20 -7.67 -11.91
N GLN A 460 -21.29 -8.09 -11.27
CA GLN A 460 -21.34 -8.72 -9.96
C GLN A 460 -22.09 -10.06 -10.04
N GLU A 461 -21.61 -10.96 -10.91
CA GLU A 461 -22.25 -12.26 -11.14
C GLU A 461 -21.87 -13.25 -10.03
N LEU A 462 -22.82 -14.07 -9.59
CA LEU A 462 -22.56 -15.16 -8.64
C LEU A 462 -21.91 -16.34 -9.39
N ILE A 463 -20.65 -16.63 -9.06
CA ILE A 463 -19.90 -17.75 -9.65
C ILE A 463 -19.87 -18.91 -8.66
N ARG A 464 -20.16 -20.12 -9.14
CA ARG A 464 -20.03 -21.37 -8.39
C ARG A 464 -18.83 -22.16 -8.91
N ILE A 465 -17.99 -22.63 -8.00
CA ILE A 465 -16.77 -23.39 -8.29
C ILE A 465 -16.96 -24.83 -7.83
N GLU A 466 -16.68 -25.76 -8.72
CA GLU A 466 -16.62 -27.21 -8.44
C GLU A 466 -15.23 -27.69 -8.86
N VAL A 467 -14.58 -28.47 -7.99
CA VAL A 467 -13.20 -28.94 -8.19
C VAL A 467 -13.21 -30.46 -8.24
N GLU A 468 -12.67 -31.00 -9.33
CA GLU A 468 -12.44 -32.43 -9.52
C GLU A 468 -10.93 -32.69 -9.70
N GLY A 469 -10.42 -33.79 -9.15
CA GLY A 469 -9.00 -34.16 -9.24
C GLY A 469 -8.22 -33.97 -7.93
N PRO A 470 -6.87 -33.97 -7.98
CA PRO A 470 -6.00 -33.90 -6.80
C PRO A 470 -5.87 -32.47 -6.25
N ALA A 471 -7.00 -31.79 -6.05
CA ALA A 471 -7.05 -30.46 -5.48
C ALA A 471 -8.35 -30.25 -4.69
N GLN A 472 -8.32 -29.32 -3.74
CA GLN A 472 -9.48 -28.92 -2.95
C GLN A 472 -9.64 -27.40 -3.01
N LEU A 473 -10.88 -26.92 -3.15
CA LEU A 473 -11.19 -25.50 -2.97
C LEU A 473 -10.94 -25.08 -1.53
N LEU A 474 -10.03 -24.14 -1.32
CA LEU A 474 -9.69 -23.60 -0.01
C LEU A 474 -10.46 -22.32 0.28
N ALA A 475 -10.46 -21.37 -0.67
CA ALA A 475 -11.12 -20.09 -0.51
C ALA A 475 -11.48 -19.42 -1.84
N LEU A 476 -12.48 -18.54 -1.78
CA LEU A 476 -12.84 -17.58 -2.82
C LEU A 476 -12.73 -16.16 -2.25
N ASP A 477 -12.20 -15.20 -3.00
CA ASP A 477 -12.18 -13.79 -2.61
C ASP A 477 -12.41 -12.87 -3.81
N ASN A 478 -13.03 -11.72 -3.61
CA ASN A 478 -13.24 -10.71 -4.64
C ASN A 478 -12.70 -9.33 -4.26
N GLY A 479 -12.17 -9.15 -3.04
CA GLY A 479 -11.65 -7.87 -2.58
C GLY A 479 -12.72 -6.83 -2.21
N ASN A 480 -14.02 -7.15 -2.31
CA ASN A 480 -15.09 -6.21 -2.02
C ASN A 480 -15.23 -6.00 -0.49
N PRO A 481 -15.03 -4.77 0.02
CA PRO A 481 -15.09 -4.49 1.45
C PRO A 481 -16.42 -4.81 2.11
N VAL A 482 -17.53 -4.81 1.37
CA VAL A 482 -18.88 -5.07 1.89
C VAL A 482 -19.39 -6.49 1.64
N ASP A 483 -18.58 -7.38 1.07
CA ASP A 483 -18.97 -8.76 0.85
C ASP A 483 -18.67 -9.64 2.08
N HIS A 484 -19.72 -9.98 2.82
CA HIS A 484 -19.68 -10.83 4.03
C HIS A 484 -19.83 -12.33 3.73
N THR A 485 -19.78 -12.74 2.46
CA THR A 485 -19.74 -14.16 2.08
C THR A 485 -18.53 -14.83 2.72
N LEU A 486 -18.73 -15.99 3.34
CA LEU A 486 -17.66 -16.75 3.97
C LEU A 486 -16.65 -17.23 2.92
N TYR A 487 -15.35 -17.06 3.20
CA TYR A 487 -14.27 -17.36 2.25
C TYR A 487 -14.27 -18.81 1.74
N HIS A 488 -14.66 -19.78 2.55
CA HIS A 488 -14.60 -21.21 2.21
C HIS A 488 -15.84 -21.74 1.46
N LEU A 489 -16.82 -20.89 1.14
CA LEU A 489 -17.96 -21.32 0.34
C LEU A 489 -17.57 -21.55 -1.11
N SER A 490 -18.31 -22.42 -1.79
CA SER A 490 -18.10 -22.76 -3.20
C SER A 490 -18.71 -21.75 -4.17
N SER A 491 -19.28 -20.65 -3.69
CA SER A 491 -19.85 -19.61 -4.55
C SER A 491 -19.65 -18.21 -3.98
N ARG A 492 -19.29 -17.26 -4.83
CA ARG A 492 -19.08 -15.86 -4.47
C ARG A 492 -19.39 -14.95 -5.65
N GLN A 493 -19.85 -13.72 -5.38
CA GLN A 493 -20.05 -12.71 -6.43
C GLN A 493 -18.69 -12.20 -6.94
N THR A 494 -18.61 -11.86 -8.23
CA THR A 494 -17.49 -11.08 -8.75
C THR A 494 -17.52 -9.65 -8.24
N TYR A 495 -16.36 -9.01 -8.19
CA TYR A 495 -16.23 -7.56 -7.94
C TYR A 495 -15.23 -6.97 -8.91
N GLY A 496 -15.57 -5.86 -9.56
CA GLY A 496 -14.76 -5.34 -10.67
C GLY A 496 -14.68 -6.31 -11.86
N GLY A 497 -15.69 -7.18 -12.04
CA GLY A 497 -15.68 -8.26 -13.03
C GLY A 497 -14.72 -9.43 -12.73
N LYS A 498 -14.15 -9.50 -11.52
CA LYS A 498 -13.13 -10.50 -11.15
C LYS A 498 -13.48 -11.31 -9.89
N LEU A 499 -12.92 -12.51 -9.78
CA LEU A 499 -12.97 -13.37 -8.61
C LEU A 499 -11.68 -14.19 -8.48
N LEU A 500 -11.10 -14.27 -7.29
CA LEU A 500 -9.98 -15.15 -6.95
C LEU A 500 -10.50 -16.51 -6.49
N VAL A 501 -9.86 -17.58 -6.98
CA VAL A 501 -10.04 -18.95 -6.50
C VAL A 501 -8.70 -19.45 -5.97
N ILE A 502 -8.68 -19.91 -4.72
CA ILE A 502 -7.50 -20.50 -4.09
C ILE A 502 -7.75 -22.00 -3.92
N LEU A 503 -6.92 -22.82 -4.56
CA LEU A 503 -6.96 -24.27 -4.46
C LEU A 503 -5.76 -24.77 -3.67
N ALA A 504 -5.98 -25.76 -2.80
CA ALA A 504 -4.91 -26.55 -2.19
C ALA A 504 -4.67 -27.81 -3.03
N LEU A 505 -3.42 -28.07 -3.41
CA LEU A 505 -3.05 -29.28 -4.16
C LEU A 505 -2.88 -30.46 -3.18
N THR A 506 -3.48 -31.62 -3.49
CA THR A 506 -3.57 -32.76 -2.57
C THR A 506 -2.84 -34.01 -3.05
N GLY A 507 -2.07 -33.94 -4.14
CA GLY A 507 -1.40 -35.09 -4.77
C GLY A 507 -0.12 -34.72 -5.49
#